data_AF-A0A956RGE1-F1
#
_entry.id   AF-A0A956RGE1-F1
#
_cell.length_a   1.000
_cell.length_b   1.000
_cell.length_c   1.000
_cell.angle_alpha   90.00
_cell.angle_beta   90.00
_cell.angle_gamma   90.00
#
_symmetry.space_group_name_H-M   'P 1'
#
loop_
_entity.id
_entity.type
_entity.pdbx_description
1 polymer ?
#
loop_
_entity_poly.entity_id
_entity_poly.type
_entity_poly.pdbx_seq_one_letter_code
_entity_poly.pdbx_strand_id
1 'polypeptide(L)'
;AGAVVVSATNEDRGIRRIALGADGRHAEVLCQKVWDIRQRPFIPVDEDGRGSVAPEMLWAHMDGRKVFKNAVMMMIGSLMQVCGDEQVEFDDIDLFFFHQANMRINQYVAEQLGLPPEKVPHNIQRNGNTTAATIPTLLAECVESGTLKPGMKIALVAFGSGFTWGAALIDW
;
A
#
# COMPACT_ATOMS: atom_id res chain seq x y z
N ALA A 1 -5.79 12.34 5.26
CA ALA A 1 -6.78 11.28 4.96
C ALA A 1 -7.17 11.39 3.48
N GLY A 2 -7.70 10.32 2.89
CA GLY A 2 -8.24 10.34 1.53
C GLY A 2 -9.43 9.39 1.45
N ALA A 3 -10.35 9.64 0.52
CA ALA A 3 -11.58 8.89 0.35
C ALA A 3 -11.97 8.82 -1.13
N VAL A 4 -12.73 7.79 -1.49
CA VAL A 4 -13.31 7.61 -2.82
C VAL A 4 -14.78 7.28 -2.65
N VAL A 5 -15.65 7.91 -3.44
CA VAL A 5 -17.07 7.55 -3.53
C VAL A 5 -17.24 6.61 -4.71
N VAL A 6 -17.80 5.44 -4.47
CA VAL A 6 -18.05 4.41 -5.49
C VAL A 6 -19.56 4.25 -5.65
N SER A 7 -20.02 4.29 -6.90
CA SER A 7 -21.43 4.09 -7.26
C SER A 7 -21.55 2.96 -8.28
N ALA A 8 -22.68 2.26 -8.26
CA ALA A 8 -23.01 1.30 -9.31
C ALA A 8 -23.14 2.02 -10.67
N THR A 9 -22.82 1.30 -11.76
CA THR A 9 -22.97 1.76 -13.14
C THR A 9 -23.41 0.62 -14.05
N ASN A 10 -24.04 0.95 -15.16
CA ASN A 10 -24.34 0.01 -16.26
C ASN A 10 -23.29 0.11 -17.39
N GLU A 11 -22.35 1.05 -17.29
CA GLU A 11 -21.22 1.16 -18.21
C GLU A 11 -20.24 0.01 -17.98
N ASP A 12 -19.61 -0.48 -19.06
CA ASP A 12 -18.57 -1.49 -18.97
C ASP A 12 -17.25 -0.87 -18.48
N ARG A 13 -17.16 -0.59 -17.17
CA ARG A 13 -15.99 0.01 -16.49
C ARG A 13 -15.99 -0.32 -15.00
N GLY A 14 -14.98 0.17 -14.29
CA GLY A 14 -14.83 0.01 -12.85
C GLY A 14 -13.79 -1.04 -12.48
N ILE A 15 -13.95 -1.67 -11.32
CA ILE A 15 -12.98 -2.63 -10.80
C ILE A 15 -13.07 -3.92 -11.63
N ARG A 16 -11.97 -4.26 -12.31
CA ARG A 16 -11.86 -5.48 -13.13
C ARG A 16 -11.40 -6.67 -12.31
N ARG A 17 -10.30 -6.48 -11.59
CA ARG A 17 -9.67 -7.54 -10.80
C ARG A 17 -9.10 -7.00 -9.50
N ILE A 18 -9.17 -7.82 -8.45
CA ILE A 18 -8.50 -7.58 -7.18
C ILE A 18 -7.73 -8.86 -6.82
N ALA A 19 -6.48 -8.70 -6.41
CA ALA A 19 -5.70 -9.74 -5.74
C ALA A 19 -5.35 -9.27 -4.33
N LEU A 20 -5.60 -10.10 -3.33
CA LEU A 20 -5.26 -9.85 -1.92
C LEU A 20 -4.46 -11.02 -1.39
N GLY A 21 -3.47 -10.73 -0.53
CA GLY A 21 -2.69 -11.75 0.14
C GLY A 21 -2.24 -11.33 1.53
N ALA A 22 -1.90 -12.33 2.34
CA ALA A 22 -1.42 -12.16 3.70
C ALA A 22 -0.45 -13.27 4.07
N ASP A 23 0.56 -12.92 4.87
CA ASP A 23 1.49 -13.87 5.48
C ASP A 23 1.85 -13.43 6.91
N GLY A 24 1.16 -14.04 7.88
CA GLY A 24 1.31 -13.75 9.31
C GLY A 24 2.65 -14.15 9.91
N ARG A 25 3.49 -14.94 9.21
CA ARG A 25 4.82 -15.34 9.70
C ARG A 25 5.76 -14.14 9.89
N HIS A 26 5.42 -13.00 9.29
CA HIS A 26 6.19 -11.76 9.34
C HIS A 26 5.57 -10.69 10.25
N ALA A 27 4.56 -11.03 11.06
CA ALA A 27 3.85 -10.06 11.90
C ALA A 27 4.78 -9.23 12.80
N GLU A 28 5.84 -9.83 13.34
CA GLU A 28 6.78 -9.16 14.25
C GLU A 28 7.90 -8.38 13.52
N VAL A 29 7.97 -8.48 12.19
CA VAL A 29 8.98 -7.81 11.35
C VAL A 29 8.67 -6.32 11.21
N LEU A 30 7.39 -5.94 11.24
CA LEU A 30 6.91 -4.57 11.27
C LEU A 30 5.68 -4.48 12.18
N CYS A 31 5.87 -4.05 13.42
CA CYS A 31 4.83 -4.05 14.46
C CYS A 31 5.06 -2.99 15.53
N GLN A 32 4.02 -2.68 16.30
CA GLN A 32 4.16 -1.95 17.56
C GLN A 32 4.00 -2.92 18.72
N LYS A 33 5.08 -3.15 19.47
CA LYS A 33 5.16 -4.23 20.47
C LYS A 33 4.27 -4.00 21.69
N VAL A 34 3.97 -2.74 22.03
CA VAL A 34 3.14 -2.41 23.19
C VAL A 34 1.72 -3.00 23.09
N TRP A 35 1.23 -3.26 21.87
CA TRP A 35 -0.12 -3.78 21.62
C TRP A 35 -0.16 -5.29 21.38
N ASP A 36 0.92 -6.03 21.64
CA ASP A 36 0.91 -7.49 21.55
C ASP A 36 0.24 -8.13 22.79
N ILE A 37 -1.09 -8.24 22.74
CA ILE A 37 -1.91 -8.78 23.82
C ILE A 37 -1.62 -10.24 24.17
N ARG A 38 -0.95 -11.00 23.29
CA ARG A 38 -0.54 -12.39 23.58
C ARG A 38 0.51 -12.44 24.68
N GLN A 39 1.39 -11.43 24.71
CA GLN A 39 2.47 -11.31 25.69
C GLN A 39 2.10 -10.36 26.82
N ARG A 40 1.29 -9.33 26.51
CA ARG A 40 0.95 -8.23 27.43
C ARG A 40 -0.53 -7.85 27.29
N PRO A 41 -1.45 -8.61 27.91
CA PRO A 41 -2.88 -8.31 27.82
C PRO A 41 -3.27 -6.97 28.47
N PHE A 42 -2.44 -6.44 29.37
CA PHE A 42 -2.58 -5.13 29.99
C PHE A 42 -1.20 -4.54 30.33
N ILE A 43 -1.13 -3.22 30.53
CA ILE A 43 0.07 -2.54 31.05
C ILE A 43 0.00 -2.60 32.58
N PRO A 44 0.97 -3.23 33.28
CA PRO A 44 1.01 -3.22 34.74
C PRO A 44 1.06 -1.79 35.27
N VAL A 45 0.30 -1.54 36.33
CA VAL A 45 0.25 -0.24 37.02
C VAL A 45 1.00 -0.31 38.34
N ASP A 46 1.64 0.78 38.73
CA ASP A 46 2.23 0.94 40.07
C ASP A 46 1.18 1.29 41.14
N GLU A 47 1.63 1.50 42.39
CA GLU A 47 0.77 1.85 43.53
C GLU A 47 0.01 3.18 43.33
N ASP A 48 0.54 4.08 42.50
CA ASP A 48 -0.08 5.36 42.13
C ASP A 48 -1.02 5.23 40.91
N GLY A 49 -1.23 4.00 40.40
CA GLY A 49 -2.07 3.71 39.25
C GLY A 49 -1.45 4.08 37.89
N ARG A 50 -0.13 4.28 37.82
CA ARG A 50 0.57 4.67 36.59
C ARG A 50 1.13 3.43 35.89
N GLY A 51 0.74 3.25 34.63
CA GLY A 51 1.32 2.23 33.75
C GLY A 51 2.61 2.71 33.12
N SER A 52 3.66 1.88 33.12
CA SER A 52 4.92 2.19 32.45
C SER A 52 5.37 1.06 31.53
N VAL A 53 5.98 1.46 30.41
CA VAL A 53 6.58 0.56 29.43
C VAL A 53 7.94 1.12 29.02
N ALA A 54 8.86 0.24 28.66
CA ALA A 54 10.14 0.65 28.09
C ALA A 54 9.92 1.50 26.81
N PRO A 55 10.64 2.62 26.63
CA PRO A 55 10.41 3.56 25.55
C PRO A 55 10.37 2.94 24.15
N GLU A 56 11.19 1.93 23.88
CA GLU A 56 11.26 1.23 22.59
C GLU A 56 9.94 0.54 22.17
N MET A 57 9.02 0.29 23.11
CA MET A 57 7.72 -0.27 22.80
C MET A 57 6.72 0.77 22.28
N LEU A 58 6.99 2.06 22.48
CA LEU A 58 6.11 3.15 22.09
C LEU A 58 6.15 3.45 20.58
N TRP A 59 7.17 2.99 19.88
CA TRP A 59 7.36 3.22 18.43
C TRP A 59 7.17 1.94 17.63
N ALA A 60 6.98 2.09 16.32
CA ALA A 60 7.00 0.95 15.41
C ALA A 60 8.41 0.34 15.37
N HIS A 61 8.48 -0.97 15.57
CA HIS A 61 9.66 -1.79 15.34
C HIS A 61 9.66 -2.27 13.89
N MET A 62 10.81 -2.18 13.19
CA MET A 62 10.93 -2.59 11.79
C MET A 62 12.30 -3.19 11.46
N ASP A 63 12.32 -4.38 10.86
CA ASP A 63 13.49 -4.88 10.10
C ASP A 63 13.37 -4.42 8.63
N GLY A 64 13.97 -3.26 8.35
CA GLY A 64 13.79 -2.56 7.06
C GLY A 64 14.25 -3.36 5.84
N ARG A 65 15.27 -4.22 5.97
CA ARG A 65 15.75 -5.05 4.86
C ARG A 65 14.73 -6.12 4.49
N LYS A 66 14.15 -6.79 5.51
CA LYS A 66 13.10 -7.78 5.29
C LYS A 66 11.83 -7.14 4.76
N VAL A 67 11.43 -5.99 5.31
CA VAL A 67 10.28 -5.22 4.80
C VAL A 67 10.48 -4.87 3.33
N PHE A 68 11.62 -4.27 2.97
CA PHE A 68 11.88 -3.87 1.58
C PHE A 68 11.79 -5.06 0.61
N LYS A 69 12.47 -6.17 0.93
CA LYS A 69 12.47 -7.37 0.08
C LYS A 69 11.07 -7.94 -0.13
N ASN A 70 10.29 -8.06 0.95
CA ASN A 70 8.94 -8.59 0.87
C ASN A 70 7.99 -7.61 0.16
N ALA A 71 8.10 -6.31 0.43
CA ALA A 71 7.29 -5.30 -0.24
C ALA A 71 7.45 -5.36 -1.76
N VAL A 72 8.69 -5.32 -2.25
CA VAL A 72 8.99 -5.42 -3.69
C VAL A 72 8.43 -6.71 -4.29
N MET A 73 8.72 -7.86 -3.68
CA MET A 73 8.29 -9.16 -4.18
C MET A 73 6.76 -9.27 -4.26
N MET A 74 6.06 -8.86 -3.21
CA MET A 74 4.61 -8.98 -3.13
C MET A 74 3.90 -7.96 -4.01
N MET A 75 4.42 -6.73 -4.14
CA MET A 75 3.85 -5.71 -5.02
C MET A 75 3.97 -6.14 -6.50
N ILE A 76 5.15 -6.58 -6.93
CA ILE A 76 5.37 -7.10 -8.29
C ILE A 76 4.47 -8.31 -8.55
N GLY A 77 4.48 -9.30 -7.65
CA GLY A 77 3.68 -10.50 -7.81
C GLY A 77 2.18 -10.23 -7.90
N SER A 78 1.68 -9.28 -7.10
CA SER A 78 0.26 -8.90 -7.13
C SER A 78 -0.12 -8.18 -8.42
N LEU A 79 0.73 -7.29 -8.93
CA LEU A 79 0.51 -6.62 -10.21
C LEU A 79 0.51 -7.63 -11.36
N MET A 80 1.50 -8.54 -11.40
CA MET A 80 1.55 -9.60 -12.39
C MET A 80 0.31 -10.50 -12.33
N GLN A 81 -0.18 -10.81 -11.13
CA GLN A 81 -1.38 -11.62 -10.95
C GLN A 81 -2.61 -10.93 -11.55
N VAL A 82 -2.91 -9.67 -11.18
CA VAL A 82 -4.10 -8.99 -11.68
C VAL A 82 -4.03 -8.71 -13.18
N CYS A 83 -2.83 -8.44 -13.72
CA CYS A 83 -2.62 -8.22 -15.15
C CYS A 83 -2.75 -9.54 -15.93
N GLY A 84 -2.17 -10.63 -15.43
CA GLY A 84 -2.28 -11.95 -16.05
C GLY A 84 -3.70 -12.52 -16.04
N ASP A 85 -4.45 -12.30 -14.94
CA ASP A 85 -5.85 -12.71 -14.82
C ASP A 85 -6.75 -12.02 -15.86
N GLU A 86 -6.46 -10.74 -16.18
CA GLU A 86 -7.21 -9.93 -17.15
C GLU A 86 -6.58 -9.89 -18.55
N GLN A 87 -5.46 -10.58 -18.75
CA GLN A 87 -4.68 -10.59 -20.00
C GLN A 87 -4.29 -9.18 -20.49
N VAL A 88 -3.90 -8.31 -19.55
CA VAL A 88 -3.48 -6.93 -19.80
C VAL A 88 -1.96 -6.82 -19.68
N GLU A 89 -1.32 -6.17 -20.64
CA GLU A 89 0.10 -5.85 -20.55
C GLU A 89 0.33 -4.57 -19.74
N PHE A 90 1.48 -4.43 -19.09
CA PHE A 90 1.80 -3.22 -18.32
C PHE A 90 1.78 -1.94 -19.17
N ASP A 91 2.06 -2.05 -20.46
CA ASP A 91 2.04 -0.93 -21.41
C ASP A 91 0.61 -0.40 -21.67
N ASP A 92 -0.41 -1.23 -21.48
CA ASP A 92 -1.82 -0.87 -21.65
C ASP A 92 -2.42 -0.16 -20.42
N ILE A 93 -1.65 -0.03 -19.33
CA ILE A 93 -2.06 0.67 -18.11
C ILE A 93 -1.53 2.11 -18.19
N ASP A 94 -2.41 3.09 -18.00
CA ASP A 94 -2.09 4.51 -18.07
C ASP A 94 -1.34 4.98 -16.81
N LEU A 95 -1.79 4.57 -15.62
CA LEU A 95 -1.23 5.01 -14.35
C LEU A 95 -1.15 3.89 -13.30
N PHE A 96 -0.07 3.90 -12.53
CA PHE A 96 0.23 2.97 -11.46
C PHE A 96 0.31 3.68 -10.11
N PHE A 97 -0.69 3.48 -9.26
CA PHE A 97 -0.76 4.06 -7.92
C PHE A 97 -0.19 3.10 -6.88
N PHE A 98 1.05 3.36 -6.49
CA PHE A 98 1.73 2.58 -5.46
C PHE A 98 1.49 3.14 -4.06
N HIS A 99 1.39 2.27 -3.05
CA HIS A 99 1.49 2.70 -1.66
C HIS A 99 2.84 3.39 -1.42
N GLN A 100 2.80 4.63 -0.92
CA GLN A 100 3.98 5.47 -0.71
C GLN A 100 4.60 5.24 0.69
N ALA A 101 5.13 4.04 0.91
CA ALA A 101 5.90 3.75 2.12
C ALA A 101 7.30 4.38 2.08
N ASN A 102 7.95 4.28 0.92
CA ASN A 102 9.29 4.76 0.66
C ASN A 102 9.50 4.90 -0.85
N MET A 103 10.05 6.03 -1.29
CA MET A 103 10.29 6.28 -2.72
C MET A 103 11.15 5.19 -3.37
N ARG A 104 12.14 4.65 -2.66
CA ARG A 104 13.04 3.61 -3.20
C ARG A 104 12.32 2.30 -3.50
N ILE A 105 11.26 1.96 -2.75
CA ILE A 105 10.45 0.77 -3.05
C ILE A 105 9.71 1.00 -4.38
N ASN A 106 9.06 2.16 -4.51
CA ASN A 106 8.32 2.51 -5.71
C ASN A 106 9.21 2.54 -6.97
N GLN A 107 10.37 3.18 -6.87
CA GLN A 107 11.35 3.24 -7.95
C GLN A 107 11.85 1.85 -8.34
N TYR A 108 12.17 1.00 -7.36
CA TYR A 108 12.64 -0.35 -7.64
C TYR A 108 11.54 -1.21 -8.29
N VAL A 109 10.30 -1.14 -7.81
CA VAL A 109 9.17 -1.85 -8.42
C VAL A 109 8.95 -1.37 -9.86
N ALA A 110 8.94 -0.06 -10.10
CA ALA A 110 8.80 0.51 -11.44
C ALA A 110 9.91 0.06 -12.38
N GLU A 111 11.18 0.09 -11.93
CA GLU A 111 12.34 -0.35 -12.69
C GLU A 111 12.25 -1.84 -13.06
N GLN A 112 11.91 -2.71 -12.09
CA GLN A 112 11.78 -4.15 -12.34
C GLN A 112 10.66 -4.50 -13.33
N LEU A 113 9.62 -3.66 -13.39
CA LEU A 113 8.49 -3.81 -14.31
C LEU A 113 8.67 -3.04 -15.62
N GLY A 114 9.77 -2.29 -15.80
CA GLY A 114 10.01 -1.48 -17.00
C GLY A 114 9.04 -0.29 -17.14
N LEU A 115 8.43 0.18 -16.05
CA LEU A 115 7.42 1.23 -16.10
C LEU A 115 8.05 2.61 -16.32
N PRO A 116 7.55 3.42 -17.28
CA PRO A 116 7.96 4.79 -17.45
C PRO A 116 7.63 5.64 -16.20
N PRO A 117 8.53 6.53 -15.74
CA PRO A 117 8.31 7.35 -14.54
C PRO A 117 7.01 8.18 -14.58
N GLU A 118 6.60 8.65 -15.76
CA GLU A 118 5.38 9.43 -15.98
C GLU A 118 4.10 8.64 -15.69
N LYS A 119 4.15 7.30 -15.75
CA LYS A 119 3.02 6.43 -15.41
C LYS A 119 2.92 6.16 -13.90
N VAL A 120 3.91 6.57 -13.09
CA VAL A 120 3.97 6.25 -11.66
C VAL A 120 3.93 7.53 -10.82
N PRO A 121 2.75 8.10 -10.55
CA PRO A 121 2.64 9.33 -9.77
C PRO A 121 3.15 9.16 -8.33
N HIS A 122 3.70 10.25 -7.78
CA HIS A 122 4.26 10.28 -6.44
C HIS A 122 3.89 11.56 -5.69
N ASN A 123 3.61 11.44 -4.39
CA ASN A 123 3.42 12.57 -3.48
C ASN A 123 4.15 12.43 -2.13
N ILE A 124 4.95 11.38 -1.96
CA ILE A 124 5.63 11.09 -0.68
C ILE A 124 6.56 12.21 -0.21
N GLN A 125 7.18 12.94 -1.14
CA GLN A 125 7.98 14.13 -0.89
C GLN A 125 7.21 15.27 -0.21
N ARG A 126 5.88 15.32 -0.40
CA ARG A 126 5.01 16.33 0.22
C ARG A 126 4.28 15.79 1.46
N ASN A 127 3.78 14.56 1.36
CA ASN A 127 2.83 14.00 2.34
C ASN A 127 3.45 12.96 3.28
N GLY A 128 4.67 12.48 3.00
CA GLY A 128 5.27 11.36 3.70
C GLY A 128 4.47 10.05 3.53
N ASN A 129 4.75 9.08 4.40
CA ASN A 129 3.98 7.84 4.47
C ASN A 129 2.73 8.05 5.33
N THR A 130 1.56 8.08 4.70
CA THR A 130 0.25 8.21 5.37
C THR A 130 -0.48 6.87 5.53
N THR A 131 0.26 5.77 5.51
CA THR A 131 -0.24 4.39 5.63
C THR A 131 -1.34 4.13 4.59
N ALA A 132 -2.54 3.72 4.99
CA ALA A 132 -3.63 3.36 4.09
C ALA A 132 -4.21 4.58 3.34
N ALA A 133 -4.04 5.80 3.86
CA ALA A 133 -4.57 7.00 3.22
C ALA A 133 -3.80 7.39 1.95
N THR A 134 -2.64 6.80 1.72
CA THR A 134 -1.73 7.23 0.67
C THR A 134 -2.29 7.09 -0.75
N ILE A 135 -2.90 5.95 -1.09
CA ILE A 135 -3.47 5.73 -2.43
C ILE A 135 -4.68 6.65 -2.66
N PRO A 136 -5.70 6.70 -1.76
CA PRO A 136 -6.83 7.60 -1.93
C PRO A 136 -6.44 9.08 -2.01
N THR A 137 -5.46 9.53 -1.22
CA THR A 137 -4.97 10.91 -1.30
C THR A 137 -4.29 11.18 -2.65
N LEU A 138 -3.45 10.27 -3.14
CA LEU A 138 -2.78 10.43 -4.43
C LEU A 138 -3.77 10.38 -5.61
N LEU A 139 -4.79 9.52 -5.55
CA LEU A 139 -5.87 9.49 -6.54
C LEU A 139 -6.57 10.84 -6.63
N ALA A 140 -6.96 11.42 -5.48
CA ALA A 140 -7.63 12.72 -5.45
C ALA A 140 -6.77 13.83 -6.06
N GLU A 141 -5.48 13.87 -5.73
CA GLU A 141 -4.54 14.85 -6.29
C GLU A 141 -4.38 14.70 -7.81
N CYS A 142 -4.31 13.47 -8.32
CA CYS A 142 -4.19 13.22 -9.76
C CYS A 142 -5.48 13.56 -10.53
N VAL A 143 -6.66 13.41 -9.91
CA VAL A 143 -7.92 13.88 -10.50
C VAL A 143 -7.95 15.40 -10.55
N GLU A 144 -7.58 16.08 -9.46
CA GLU A 144 -7.56 17.54 -9.37
C GLU A 144 -6.56 18.17 -10.35
N SER A 145 -5.39 17.56 -10.55
CA SER A 145 -4.39 18.00 -11.52
C SER A 145 -4.74 17.67 -12.97
N GLY A 146 -5.77 16.84 -13.21
CA GLY A 146 -6.11 16.32 -14.53
C GLY A 146 -5.11 15.28 -15.07
N THR A 147 -4.24 14.73 -14.21
CA THR A 147 -3.35 13.62 -14.57
C THR A 147 -4.14 12.33 -14.74
N LEU A 148 -5.12 12.07 -13.87
CA LEU A 148 -6.07 10.97 -13.97
C LEU A 148 -7.39 11.47 -14.57
N LYS A 149 -7.85 10.82 -15.64
CA LYS A 149 -9.07 11.20 -16.38
C LYS A 149 -9.96 9.98 -16.60
N PRO A 150 -11.30 10.15 -16.69
CA PRO A 150 -12.20 9.07 -17.07
C PRO A 150 -11.78 8.40 -18.38
N GLY A 151 -11.92 7.09 -18.45
CA GLY A 151 -11.53 6.24 -19.58
C GLY A 151 -10.11 5.69 -19.49
N MET A 152 -9.32 6.06 -18.47
CA MET A 152 -7.98 5.53 -18.25
C MET A 152 -8.01 4.18 -17.54
N LYS A 153 -7.08 3.28 -17.89
CA LYS A 153 -6.83 2.05 -17.14
C LYS A 153 -5.79 2.31 -16.07
N ILE A 154 -6.09 2.00 -14.81
CA ILE A 154 -5.18 2.21 -13.69
C ILE A 154 -4.95 0.93 -12.91
N ALA A 155 -3.75 0.82 -12.34
CA ALA A 155 -3.42 -0.23 -11.37
C ALA A 155 -3.12 0.40 -10.00
N LEU A 156 -3.70 -0.18 -8.95
CA LEU A 156 -3.38 0.14 -7.57
C LEU A 156 -2.55 -1.01 -7.01
N VAL A 157 -1.50 -0.75 -6.22
CA VAL A 157 -0.82 -1.80 -5.46
C VAL A 157 -0.29 -1.30 -4.13
N ALA A 158 -0.45 -2.11 -3.09
CA ALA A 158 -0.06 -1.79 -1.73
C ALA A 158 0.58 -2.98 -1.02
N PHE A 159 1.41 -2.67 -0.04
CA PHE A 159 2.00 -3.60 0.91
C PHE A 159 1.98 -2.97 2.31
N GLY A 160 1.71 -3.77 3.34
CA GLY A 160 1.58 -3.32 4.73
C GLY A 160 2.04 -4.35 5.75
N SER A 161 2.03 -3.95 7.03
CA SER A 161 2.31 -4.83 8.16
C SER A 161 1.35 -6.03 8.21
N GLY A 162 1.79 -7.12 8.84
CA GLY A 162 1.08 -8.40 8.84
C GLY A 162 1.96 -9.61 8.50
N PHE A 163 2.58 -9.71 7.31
CA PHE A 163 2.45 -8.81 6.16
C PHE A 163 1.15 -9.02 5.40
N THR A 164 0.68 -7.96 4.75
CA THR A 164 -0.48 -7.96 3.87
C THR A 164 -0.15 -7.18 2.60
N TRP A 165 -0.79 -7.55 1.50
CA TRP A 165 -0.61 -6.88 0.22
C TRP A 165 -1.84 -7.02 -0.65
N GLY A 166 -1.92 -6.17 -1.67
CA GLY A 166 -2.94 -6.32 -2.67
C GLY A 166 -2.72 -5.43 -3.87
N ALA A 167 -3.34 -5.81 -4.98
CA ALA A 167 -3.42 -5.03 -6.19
C ALA A 167 -4.85 -5.00 -6.73
N ALA A 168 -5.17 -3.96 -7.48
CA ALA A 168 -6.43 -3.85 -8.20
C ALA A 168 -6.19 -3.26 -9.59
N LEU A 169 -6.88 -3.80 -10.59
CA LEU A 169 -6.96 -3.23 -11.93
C LEU A 169 -8.34 -2.58 -12.10
N ILE A 170 -8.37 -1.33 -12.54
CA ILE A 170 -9.57 -0.51 -12.61
C ILE A 170 -9.61 0.23 -13.94
N ASP A 171 -10.76 0.19 -14.62
CA ASP A 171 -11.06 1.13 -15.70
C ASP A 171 -11.75 2.35 -15.08
N TRP A 172 -10.98 3.44 -14.96
CA TRP A 172 -11.33 4.68 -14.26
C TRP A 172 -12.35 5.52 -15.02
#